data_AF-A0A6A5QLG0-F1
#
_entry.id   AF-A0A6A5QLG0-F1
#
_cell.length_a   1.000
_cell.length_b   1.000
_cell.length_c   1.000
_cell.angle_alpha   90.00
_cell.angle_beta   90.00
_cell.angle_gamma   90.00
#
_symmetry.space_group_name_H-M   'P 1'
#
loop_
_entity.id
_entity.type
_entity.pdbx_description
1 polymer ?
#
loop_
_entity_poly.entity_id
_entity_poly.type
_entity_poly.pdbx_seq_one_letter_code
_entity_poly.pdbx_strand_id
1 'polypeptide(L)'
;MWDIAIKSGLGVRPRPWVPVDARTTPEQLLSMTQPSPLPDQYDDDDKPLATFTATENASLAALLEPVHDQLLQLRKTTPEGYPDYERGVRNSHILGHDYGKALCERIAGIGEHIKRYLAGIPESSRGRMELNLCHYIASEYWPLPGKWGTHLTIMAMYTNTLAGQIPPQLYASAEAGWQEWTREREDRRRAGLGVWSFEDELVRFRTKQAWDKQAVFSGSSDTDRDDNLLQNNQEDAQVALLLAKQEREEQEAQDRELAARIQAEHEALLYRLMPRKPRQTEPSTKARATMSLKT
;
A
#
# COMPACT_ATOMS: atom_id res chain seq x y z
N MET A 1 61.34 -3.91 -8.06
CA MET A 1 61.63 -4.05 -6.62
C MET A 1 60.29 -4.06 -5.91
N TRP A 2 59.93 -5.22 -5.36
CA TRP A 2 58.72 -5.55 -4.59
C TRP A 2 57.41 -5.75 -5.35
N ASP A 3 57.35 -6.90 -6.03
CA ASP A 3 56.20 -7.80 -6.00
C ASP A 3 55.97 -8.30 -4.57
N ILE A 4 54.77 -8.11 -4.02
CA ILE A 4 54.16 -9.04 -3.06
C ILE A 4 52.67 -9.14 -3.40
N ALA A 5 52.32 -10.29 -3.95
CA ALA A 5 50.97 -10.80 -3.98
C ALA A 5 50.66 -11.53 -2.65
N ILE A 6 49.35 -11.71 -2.42
CA ILE A 6 48.68 -12.81 -1.72
C ILE A 6 48.09 -12.50 -0.31
N LYS A 7 46.78 -12.81 -0.22
CA LYS A 7 45.95 -13.23 0.92
C LYS A 7 45.38 -12.16 1.87
N SER A 8 44.18 -11.71 1.53
CA SER A 8 43.11 -11.56 2.51
C SER A 8 41.79 -11.96 1.85
N GLY A 9 41.52 -13.27 1.85
CA GLY A 9 40.23 -13.80 1.46
C GLY A 9 39.18 -13.45 2.51
N LEU A 10 38.39 -12.42 2.25
CA LEU A 10 37.05 -12.28 2.82
C LEU A 10 36.06 -12.65 1.72
N GLY A 11 36.05 -13.94 1.41
CA GLY A 11 34.91 -14.54 0.73
C GLY A 11 33.72 -14.44 1.69
N VAL A 12 32.76 -13.59 1.36
CA VAL A 12 31.41 -13.65 1.92
C VAL A 12 30.87 -15.03 1.55
N ARG A 13 30.96 -15.97 2.49
CA ARG A 13 30.26 -17.25 2.37
C ARG A 13 28.77 -16.91 2.39
N PRO A 14 27.97 -17.34 1.39
CA PRO A 14 26.52 -17.33 1.57
C PRO A 14 26.21 -18.10 2.84
N ARG A 15 25.35 -17.53 3.70
CA ARG A 15 24.88 -18.22 4.91
C ARG A 15 24.39 -19.61 4.47
N PRO A 16 24.86 -20.70 5.10
CA PRO A 16 24.25 -22.00 4.87
C PRO A 16 22.76 -21.85 5.19
N TRP A 17 21.93 -22.25 4.22
CA TRP A 17 20.49 -22.37 4.39
C TRP A 17 20.29 -23.29 5.59
N VAL A 18 19.88 -22.72 6.73
CA VAL A 18 19.56 -23.53 7.92
C VAL A 18 18.33 -24.33 7.51
N PRO A 19 18.39 -25.67 7.45
CA PRO A 19 17.21 -26.46 7.18
C PRO A 19 16.23 -26.12 8.29
N VAL A 20 15.09 -25.54 7.92
CA VAL A 20 13.93 -25.48 8.81
C VAL A 20 13.70 -26.91 9.27
N ASP A 21 13.77 -27.13 10.58
CA ASP A 21 13.64 -28.47 11.16
C ASP A 21 12.41 -29.15 10.54
N ALA A 22 12.56 -30.40 10.09
CA ALA A 22 11.47 -31.19 9.48
C ALA A 22 10.30 -31.49 10.44
N ARG A 23 10.28 -30.84 11.60
CA ARG A 23 9.25 -30.88 12.64
C ARG A 23 8.47 -29.57 12.76
N THR A 24 8.81 -28.53 12.01
CA THR A 24 8.01 -27.29 11.97
C THR A 24 6.72 -27.60 11.24
N THR A 25 5.61 -27.65 11.99
CA THR A 25 4.29 -27.87 11.41
C THR A 25 3.86 -26.65 10.58
N PRO A 26 3.00 -26.81 9.56
CA PRO A 26 2.49 -25.69 8.78
C PRO A 26 1.88 -24.58 9.66
N GLU A 27 1.26 -24.96 10.78
CA GLU A 27 0.69 -24.04 11.77
C GLU A 27 1.74 -23.17 12.49
N GLN A 28 2.96 -23.69 12.72
CA GLN A 28 4.06 -22.91 13.29
C GLN A 28 4.66 -21.92 12.30
N LEU A 29 4.67 -22.25 11.00
CA LEU A 29 5.08 -21.30 9.95
C LEU A 29 4.05 -20.16 9.78
N LEU A 30 2.76 -20.46 9.94
CA LEU A 30 1.67 -19.50 9.94
C LEU A 30 1.66 -18.59 11.18
N SER A 31 2.03 -19.09 12.36
CA SER A 31 2.12 -18.24 13.56
C SER A 31 3.33 -17.30 13.54
N MET A 32 4.42 -17.67 12.85
CA MET A 32 5.59 -16.81 12.67
C MET A 32 5.41 -15.71 11.61
N THR A 33 4.35 -15.79 10.79
CA THR A 33 4.01 -14.78 9.77
C THR A 33 2.76 -13.98 10.11
N GLN A 34 2.13 -14.20 11.27
CA GLN A 34 1.06 -13.32 11.73
C GLN A 34 1.64 -11.94 12.07
N PRO A 35 1.28 -10.87 11.33
CA PRO A 35 1.64 -9.53 11.74
C PRO A 35 1.02 -9.30 13.12
N SER A 36 1.82 -8.85 14.09
CA SER A 36 1.28 -8.47 15.39
C SER A 36 0.08 -7.54 15.20
N PRO A 37 -1.03 -7.74 15.93
CA PRO A 37 -2.18 -6.85 15.84
C PRO A 37 -1.69 -5.43 16.11
N LEU A 38 -1.80 -4.57 15.10
CA LEU A 38 -1.45 -3.17 15.23
C LEU A 38 -2.32 -2.59 16.35
N PRO A 39 -1.73 -1.92 17.36
CA PRO A 39 -2.50 -1.33 18.44
C PRO A 39 -3.57 -0.40 17.85
N ASP A 40 -4.82 -0.64 18.23
CA ASP A 40 -5.95 0.23 17.97
C ASP A 40 -5.66 1.64 18.50
N GLN A 41 -6.03 2.65 17.72
CA GLN A 41 -6.04 4.08 18.08
C GLN A 41 -4.67 4.70 18.39
N TYR A 42 -4.01 5.24 17.35
CA TYR A 42 -3.15 6.39 17.51
C TYR A 42 -4.03 7.65 17.61
N ASP A 43 -4.73 7.84 18.73
CA ASP A 43 -5.18 9.19 19.16
C ASP A 43 -3.95 10.01 19.65
N ASP A 44 -2.80 9.84 18.98
CA ASP A 44 -1.46 10.33 19.36
C ASP A 44 -1.03 11.51 18.47
N ASP A 45 -1.96 12.09 17.71
CA ASP A 45 -1.73 13.23 16.82
C ASP A 45 -1.27 14.50 17.57
N ASP A 46 -1.55 14.59 18.87
CA ASP A 46 -1.19 15.71 19.72
C ASP A 46 0.05 15.48 20.58
N LYS A 47 0.72 14.33 20.46
CA LYS A 47 1.92 14.10 21.26
C LYS A 47 3.03 15.00 20.75
N PRO A 48 3.55 15.92 21.59
CA PRO A 48 4.58 16.84 21.16
C PRO A 48 5.80 16.05 20.67
N LEU A 49 6.46 16.57 19.62
CA LEU A 49 7.77 16.09 19.21
C LEU A 49 8.67 15.96 20.46
N ALA A 50 9.40 14.86 20.55
CA ALA A 50 10.36 14.58 21.61
C ALA A 50 11.26 15.81 21.83
N THR A 51 11.19 16.34 23.04
CA THR A 51 12.03 17.46 23.46
C THR A 51 13.41 16.95 23.83
N PHE A 52 14.42 17.40 23.10
CA PHE A 52 15.81 17.16 23.46
C PHE A 52 16.28 18.14 24.53
N THR A 53 17.22 17.70 25.35
CA THR A 53 17.94 18.60 26.26
C THR A 53 18.78 19.60 25.47
N ALA A 54 19.09 20.76 26.06
CA ALA A 54 19.93 21.77 25.41
C ALA A 54 21.31 21.22 24.96
N THR A 55 21.89 20.32 25.74
CA THR A 55 23.17 19.66 25.44
C THR A 55 23.05 18.71 24.25
N GLU A 56 21.96 17.94 24.16
CA GLU A 56 21.69 17.08 23.01
C GLU A 56 21.46 17.91 21.74
N ASN A 57 20.69 18.99 21.84
CA ASN A 57 20.48 19.91 20.72
C ASN A 57 21.79 20.52 20.22
N ALA A 58 22.66 20.99 21.11
CA ALA A 58 23.97 21.50 20.73
C ALA A 58 24.84 20.43 20.04
N SER A 59 24.75 19.18 20.51
CA SER A 59 25.49 18.06 19.93
C SER A 59 24.96 17.70 18.53
N LEU A 60 23.63 17.64 18.35
CA LEU A 60 23.00 17.36 17.06
C LEU A 60 23.24 18.51 16.06
N ALA A 61 23.21 19.75 16.53
CA ALA A 61 23.57 20.92 15.72
C ALA A 61 25.00 20.81 15.20
N ALA A 62 25.97 20.48 16.07
CA ALA A 62 27.37 20.34 15.68
C ALA A 62 27.60 19.23 14.64
N LEU A 63 26.82 18.14 14.70
CA LEU A 63 26.87 17.05 13.70
C LEU A 63 26.34 17.48 12.32
N LEU A 64 25.38 18.40 12.31
CA LEU A 64 24.74 18.92 11.11
C LEU A 64 25.36 20.22 10.60
N GLU A 65 26.35 20.77 11.29
CA GLU A 65 27.08 21.98 10.90
C GLU A 65 27.56 21.95 9.43
N PRO A 66 28.11 20.84 8.89
CA PRO A 66 28.55 20.81 7.50
C PRO A 66 27.43 21.01 6.46
N VAL A 67 26.17 20.78 6.84
CA VAL A 67 24.98 20.96 6.00
C VAL A 67 24.06 22.08 6.52
N HIS A 68 24.58 22.97 7.38
CA HIS A 68 23.79 24.03 8.00
C HIS A 68 23.11 24.93 6.97
N ASP A 69 23.82 25.33 5.92
CA ASP A 69 23.25 26.14 4.83
C ASP A 69 22.08 25.44 4.12
N GLN A 70 22.17 24.12 3.92
CA GLN A 70 21.09 23.33 3.32
C GLN A 70 19.88 23.25 4.25
N LEU A 71 20.10 23.16 5.57
CA LEU A 71 19.04 23.17 6.57
C LEU A 71 18.34 24.54 6.64
N LEU A 72 19.10 25.64 6.54
CA LEU A 72 18.51 26.98 6.43
C LEU A 72 17.72 27.15 5.13
N GLN A 73 18.20 26.58 4.03
CA GLN A 73 17.43 26.53 2.78
C GLN A 73 16.16 25.69 2.97
N LEU A 74 16.25 24.50 3.58
CA LEU A 74 15.09 23.65 3.86
C LEU A 74 14.02 24.43 4.63
N ARG A 75 14.41 25.18 5.66
CA ARG A 75 13.53 26.04 6.44
C ARG A 75 12.92 27.17 5.61
N LYS A 76 13.69 27.79 4.71
CA LYS A 76 13.21 28.83 3.77
C LYS A 76 12.32 28.30 2.65
N THR A 77 12.19 26.98 2.50
CA THR A 77 11.34 26.40 1.45
C THR A 77 9.85 26.64 1.74
N THR A 78 9.49 27.13 2.93
CA THR A 78 8.14 27.63 3.22
C THR A 78 7.76 28.68 2.18
N PRO A 79 6.70 28.47 1.38
CA PRO A 79 6.29 29.48 0.42
C PRO A 79 5.79 30.71 1.20
N GLU A 80 6.43 31.85 1.01
CA GLU A 80 5.91 33.14 1.49
C GLU A 80 4.51 33.33 0.89
N GLY A 81 3.46 33.16 1.71
CA GLY A 81 2.07 33.22 1.25
C GLY A 81 1.32 31.89 1.22
N TYR A 82 1.84 30.81 1.80
CA TYR A 82 1.05 29.58 2.01
C TYR A 82 -0.18 29.93 2.87
N PRO A 83 -1.42 29.81 2.35
CA PRO A 83 -2.61 30.01 3.17
C PRO A 83 -2.56 28.98 4.30
N ASP A 84 -2.95 29.40 5.52
CA ASP A 84 -2.96 28.59 6.74
C ASP A 84 -3.04 27.10 6.40
N TYR A 85 -2.01 26.33 6.75
CA TYR A 85 -1.90 24.91 6.38
C TYR A 85 -3.19 24.14 6.69
N GLU A 86 -3.92 24.57 7.73
CA GLU A 86 -5.25 24.09 8.13
C GLU A 86 -6.35 24.24 7.05
N ARG A 87 -6.29 25.30 6.24
CA ARG A 87 -7.23 25.60 5.15
C ARG A 87 -6.79 24.95 3.83
N GLY A 88 -5.49 24.73 3.66
CA GLY A 88 -4.84 24.23 2.43
C GLY A 88 -4.96 22.72 2.19
N VAL A 89 -5.27 21.90 3.21
CA VAL A 89 -5.41 20.44 3.06
C VAL A 89 -6.43 20.06 1.98
N ARG A 90 -7.46 20.90 1.75
CA ARG A 90 -8.49 20.65 0.71
C ARG A 90 -8.01 20.88 -0.73
N ASN A 91 -6.91 21.61 -0.95
CA ASN A 91 -6.36 21.91 -2.27
C ASN A 91 -4.93 21.34 -2.48
N SER A 92 -4.57 20.34 -1.67
CA SER A 92 -3.27 19.63 -1.64
C SER A 92 -2.74 19.19 -3.01
N HIS A 93 -3.63 18.85 -3.94
CA HIS A 93 -3.27 18.24 -5.22
C HIS A 93 -2.59 19.20 -6.21
N ILE A 94 -2.87 20.51 -6.13
CA ILE A 94 -2.40 21.49 -7.13
C ILE A 94 -1.09 22.16 -6.69
N LEU A 95 -0.81 22.18 -5.38
CA LEU A 95 0.43 22.71 -4.80
C LEU A 95 1.47 21.62 -4.52
N GLY A 96 1.09 20.33 -4.64
CA GLY A 96 1.85 19.20 -4.09
C GLY A 96 3.08 18.75 -4.88
N HIS A 97 3.16 19.01 -6.20
CA HIS A 97 4.22 18.44 -7.02
C HIS A 97 5.52 19.25 -6.98
N ASP A 98 5.48 20.55 -7.30
CA ASP A 98 6.70 21.36 -7.37
C ASP A 98 7.30 21.64 -6.00
N TYR A 99 6.45 21.88 -5.00
CA TYR A 99 6.88 22.02 -3.61
C TYR A 99 7.47 20.70 -3.07
N GLY A 100 6.79 19.58 -3.32
CA GLY A 100 7.28 18.26 -2.94
C GLY A 100 8.63 17.95 -3.57
N LYS A 101 8.80 18.26 -4.86
CA LYS A 101 10.06 18.11 -5.58
C LYS A 101 11.19 18.96 -4.98
N ALA A 102 10.94 20.25 -4.74
CA ALA A 102 11.92 21.15 -4.12
C ALA A 102 12.32 20.67 -2.71
N LEU A 103 11.36 20.15 -1.94
CA LEU A 103 11.60 19.58 -0.62
C LEU A 103 12.45 18.31 -0.70
N CYS A 104 12.14 17.39 -1.62
CA CYS A 104 12.95 16.19 -1.89
C CYS A 104 14.38 16.54 -2.33
N GLU A 105 14.56 17.50 -3.23
CA GLU A 105 15.89 17.92 -3.70
C GLU A 105 16.75 18.48 -2.56
N ARG A 106 16.16 19.32 -1.68
CA ARG A 106 16.87 19.90 -0.52
C ARG A 106 17.18 18.84 0.53
N ILE A 107 16.27 17.90 0.77
CA ILE A 107 16.48 16.84 1.76
C ILE A 107 17.50 15.80 1.31
N ALA A 108 17.71 15.64 -0.01
CA ALA A 108 18.67 14.69 -0.56
C ALA A 108 20.10 14.97 -0.08
N GLY A 109 20.55 16.22 -0.16
CA GLY A 109 21.90 16.62 0.28
C GLY A 109 22.11 16.41 1.78
N ILE A 110 21.10 16.75 2.59
CA ILE A 110 21.10 16.53 4.04
C ILE A 110 21.14 15.03 4.34
N GLY A 111 20.31 14.24 3.66
CA GLY A 111 20.27 12.79 3.81
C GLY A 111 21.58 12.10 3.44
N GLU A 112 22.27 12.56 2.39
CA GLU A 112 23.57 12.02 1.99
C GLU A 112 24.61 12.21 3.10
N HIS A 113 24.64 13.41 3.70
CA HIS A 113 25.49 13.69 4.86
C HIS A 113 25.15 12.80 6.05
N ILE A 114 23.85 12.65 6.38
CA ILE A 114 23.39 11.76 7.46
C ILE A 114 23.85 10.33 7.19
N LYS A 115 23.61 9.76 6.00
CA LYS A 115 24.03 8.39 5.67
C LYS A 115 25.55 8.21 5.76
N ARG A 116 26.33 9.18 5.27
CA ARG A 116 27.80 9.16 5.35
C ARG A 116 28.28 9.18 6.81
N TYR A 117 27.68 10.01 7.65
CA TYR A 117 27.96 10.05 9.08
C TYR A 117 27.60 8.73 9.79
N LEU A 118 26.40 8.20 9.51
CA LEU A 118 25.89 6.95 10.09
C LEU A 118 26.69 5.70 9.67
N ALA A 119 27.41 5.75 8.55
CA ALA A 119 28.31 4.68 8.12
C ALA A 119 29.48 4.45 9.11
N GLY A 120 29.88 5.49 9.85
CA GLY A 120 30.88 5.39 10.91
C GLY A 120 30.35 4.94 12.27
N ILE A 121 29.03 4.79 12.42
CA ILE A 121 28.38 4.43 13.69
C ILE A 121 28.11 2.92 13.77
N PRO A 122 28.31 2.30 14.96
CA PRO A 122 27.94 0.90 15.20
C PRO A 122 26.49 0.60 14.83
N GLU A 123 26.24 -0.56 14.23
CA GLU A 123 24.92 -0.95 13.73
C GLU A 123 23.83 -0.91 14.82
N SER A 124 24.17 -1.29 16.05
CA SER A 124 23.26 -1.30 17.20
C SER A 124 22.74 0.08 17.62
N SER A 125 23.47 1.16 17.31
CA SER A 125 23.09 2.53 17.67
C SER A 125 22.70 3.39 16.47
N ARG A 126 22.92 2.89 15.25
CA ARG A 126 22.68 3.63 14.00
C ARG A 126 21.24 4.13 13.87
N GLY A 127 20.26 3.23 14.02
CA GLY A 127 18.84 3.58 13.86
C GLY A 127 18.38 4.64 14.85
N ARG A 128 18.83 4.57 16.11
CA ARG A 128 18.49 5.59 17.13
C ARG A 128 19.10 6.95 16.80
N MET A 129 20.36 6.99 16.35
CA MET A 129 21.01 8.23 15.94
C MET A 129 20.33 8.85 14.72
N GLU A 130 19.96 8.03 13.73
CA GLU A 130 19.22 8.46 12.54
C GLU A 130 17.89 9.12 12.92
N LEU A 131 17.13 8.47 13.81
CA LEU A 131 15.87 9.02 14.31
C LEU A 131 16.08 10.33 15.07
N ASN A 132 17.09 10.44 15.94
CA ASN A 132 17.37 11.67 16.68
C ASN A 132 17.72 12.84 15.75
N LEU A 133 18.53 12.59 14.71
CA LEU A 133 18.85 13.60 13.70
C LEU A 133 17.60 14.04 12.93
N CYS A 134 16.77 13.09 12.49
CA CYS A 134 15.52 13.40 11.79
C CYS A 134 14.55 14.18 12.67
N HIS A 135 14.51 13.87 13.97
CA HIS A 135 13.66 14.54 14.94
C HIS A 135 14.09 16.00 15.16
N TYR A 136 15.41 16.22 15.31
CA TYR A 136 15.97 17.56 15.43
C TYR A 136 15.75 18.39 14.16
N ILE A 137 15.87 17.78 12.97
CA ILE A 137 15.53 18.45 11.71
C ILE A 137 14.03 18.78 11.66
N ALA A 138 13.18 17.85 12.08
CA ALA A 138 11.73 18.05 12.13
C ALA A 138 11.33 19.23 13.02
N SER A 139 11.99 19.42 14.16
CA SER A 139 11.64 20.48 15.12
C SER A 139 12.21 21.85 14.74
N GLU A 140 13.45 21.92 14.24
CA GLU A 140 14.16 23.20 14.09
C GLU A 140 14.14 23.76 12.65
N TYR A 141 14.10 22.89 11.65
CA TYR A 141 14.34 23.28 10.25
C TYR A 141 13.20 22.89 9.29
N TRP A 142 12.23 22.11 9.75
CA TRP A 142 11.12 21.70 8.90
C TRP A 142 10.20 22.88 8.58
N PRO A 143 9.86 23.11 7.30
CA PRO A 143 9.08 24.28 6.88
C PRO A 143 7.59 24.19 7.23
N LEU A 144 7.09 23.01 7.60
CA LEU A 144 5.69 22.77 7.96
C LEU A 144 5.54 22.60 9.47
N PRO A 145 4.35 22.83 10.05
CA PRO A 145 4.09 22.54 11.46
C PRO A 145 4.48 21.10 11.77
N GLY A 146 5.42 20.92 12.71
CA GLY A 146 5.88 19.61 13.12
C GLY A 146 4.74 18.83 13.74
N LYS A 147 4.25 17.81 13.03
CA LYS A 147 3.32 16.81 13.57
C LYS A 147 4.07 15.59 14.07
N TRP A 148 3.41 14.79 14.89
CA TRP A 148 3.88 13.45 15.19
C TRP A 148 4.18 12.69 13.87
N GLY A 149 5.31 11.98 13.83
CA GLY A 149 5.77 11.28 12.62
C GLY A 149 6.47 12.13 11.55
N THR A 150 6.58 13.46 11.66
CA THR A 150 7.30 14.29 10.67
C THR A 150 8.75 13.83 10.45
N HIS A 151 9.41 13.40 11.53
CA HIS A 151 10.76 12.82 11.48
C HIS A 151 10.82 11.52 10.66
N LEU A 152 9.76 10.70 10.69
CA LEU A 152 9.65 9.51 9.84
C LEU A 152 9.41 9.89 8.38
N THR A 153 8.64 10.94 8.12
CA THR A 153 8.47 11.49 6.77
C THR A 153 9.81 11.97 6.21
N ILE A 154 10.58 12.74 6.98
CA ILE A 154 11.93 13.18 6.61
C ILE A 154 12.81 11.97 6.28
N MET A 155 12.82 10.98 7.17
CA MET A 155 13.57 9.73 6.99
C MET A 155 13.20 9.00 5.70
N ALA A 156 11.90 8.84 5.46
CA ALA A 156 11.37 8.21 4.25
C ALA A 156 11.72 9.03 3.01
N MET A 157 11.60 10.36 3.04
CA MET A 157 11.88 11.23 1.90
C MET A 157 13.34 11.13 1.46
N TYR A 158 14.31 11.32 2.37
CA TYR A 158 15.71 11.20 1.92
C TYR A 158 16.08 9.75 1.62
N THR A 159 15.55 8.77 2.35
CA THR A 159 15.84 7.36 2.04
C THR A 159 15.32 7.01 0.65
N ASN A 160 14.11 7.43 0.29
CA ASN A 160 13.53 7.25 -1.04
C ASN A 160 14.23 8.09 -2.11
N THR A 161 14.74 9.27 -1.77
CA THR A 161 15.45 10.13 -2.74
C THR A 161 16.87 9.61 -3.02
N LEU A 162 17.57 9.12 -2.00
CA LEU A 162 18.88 8.50 -2.13
C LEU A 162 18.79 7.10 -2.74
N ALA A 163 17.80 6.31 -2.30
CA ALA A 163 17.43 5.08 -3.00
C ALA A 163 17.03 5.44 -4.43
N GLY A 164 16.42 6.62 -4.62
CA GLY A 164 15.93 7.34 -5.81
C GLY A 164 16.95 7.61 -6.93
N GLN A 165 18.12 6.99 -6.82
CA GLN A 165 18.64 6.13 -7.89
C GLN A 165 17.75 4.88 -8.14
N ILE A 166 16.42 4.99 -7.91
CA ILE A 166 15.42 3.96 -8.18
C ILE A 166 15.26 4.00 -9.70
N PRO A 167 15.36 2.86 -10.41
CA PRO A 167 15.20 2.84 -11.86
C PRO A 167 13.95 3.61 -12.29
N PRO A 168 14.03 4.50 -13.30
CA PRO A 168 12.90 5.32 -13.77
C PRO A 168 11.61 4.53 -14.02
N GLN A 169 11.74 3.23 -14.31
CA GLN A 169 10.64 2.29 -14.52
C GLN A 169 9.75 2.11 -13.28
N LEU A 170 10.32 2.06 -12.07
CA LEU A 170 9.55 1.89 -10.84
C LEU A 170 8.83 3.18 -10.45
N TYR A 171 9.42 4.34 -10.77
CA TYR A 171 8.74 5.63 -10.63
C TYR A 171 7.55 5.71 -11.59
N ALA A 172 7.77 5.37 -12.87
CA ALA A 172 6.71 5.35 -13.87
C ALA A 172 5.57 4.39 -13.51
N SER A 173 5.85 3.22 -12.92
CA SER A 173 4.79 2.31 -12.47
C SER A 173 4.01 2.85 -11.27
N ALA A 174 4.69 3.50 -10.32
CA ALA A 174 4.05 4.10 -9.16
C ALA A 174 3.20 5.32 -9.57
N GLU A 175 3.71 6.15 -10.49
CA GLU A 175 3.00 7.28 -11.07
C GLU A 175 1.79 6.81 -11.88
N ALA A 176 1.93 5.75 -12.69
CA ALA A 176 0.81 5.13 -13.40
C ALA A 176 -0.28 4.62 -12.45
N GLY A 177 0.11 3.92 -11.36
CA GLY A 177 -0.83 3.46 -10.34
C GLY A 177 -1.54 4.61 -9.62
N TRP A 178 -0.83 5.70 -9.34
CA TRP A 178 -1.41 6.90 -8.75
C TRP A 178 -2.37 7.62 -9.71
N GLN A 179 -2.00 7.73 -10.99
CA GLN A 179 -2.86 8.31 -12.02
C GLN A 179 -4.13 7.46 -12.25
N GLU A 180 -4.01 6.14 -12.24
CA GLU A 180 -5.13 5.21 -12.35
C GLU A 180 -6.08 5.35 -11.15
N TRP A 181 -5.55 5.33 -9.93
CA TRP A 181 -6.34 5.56 -8.72
C TRP A 181 -7.04 6.93 -8.73
N THR A 182 -6.35 7.98 -9.19
CA THR A 182 -6.92 9.33 -9.29
C THR A 182 -8.06 9.38 -10.32
N ARG A 183 -7.86 8.75 -11.48
CA ARG A 183 -8.88 8.63 -12.54
C ARG A 183 -10.09 7.85 -12.05
N GLU A 184 -9.89 6.71 -11.40
CA GLU A 184 -10.95 5.90 -10.79
C GLU A 184 -11.77 6.71 -9.79
N ARG A 185 -11.09 7.48 -8.94
CA ARG A 185 -11.74 8.36 -7.95
C ARG A 185 -12.57 9.46 -8.62
N GLU A 186 -12.07 10.06 -9.69
CA GLU A 186 -12.82 11.07 -10.46
C GLU A 186 -14.01 10.48 -11.22
N ASP A 187 -13.84 9.31 -11.83
CA ASP A 187 -14.90 8.62 -12.56
C ASP A 187 -16.04 8.22 -11.62
N ARG A 188 -15.70 7.73 -10.41
CA ARG A 188 -16.69 7.50 -9.34
C ARG A 188 -17.43 8.77 -8.94
N ARG A 189 -16.71 9.88 -8.77
CA ARG A 189 -17.32 11.19 -8.48
C ARG A 189 -18.26 11.65 -9.59
N ARG A 190 -17.88 11.46 -10.87
CA ARG A 190 -18.74 11.81 -12.03
C ARG A 190 -19.94 10.88 -12.16
N ALA A 191 -19.82 9.62 -11.76
CA ALA A 191 -20.91 8.65 -11.77
C ALA A 191 -21.98 8.90 -10.69
N GLY A 192 -21.79 9.89 -9.81
CA GLY A 192 -22.72 10.15 -8.71
C GLY A 192 -22.75 9.05 -7.64
N LEU A 193 -21.83 8.08 -7.73
CA LEU A 193 -21.54 7.14 -6.66
C LEU A 193 -20.83 7.94 -5.58
N GLY A 194 -21.59 8.30 -4.54
CA GLY A 194 -21.22 9.23 -3.50
C GLY A 194 -19.74 9.16 -3.11
N VAL A 195 -19.14 10.33 -2.95
CA VAL A 195 -17.89 10.47 -2.20
C VAL A 195 -18.19 9.83 -0.85
N TRP A 196 -17.64 8.65 -0.60
CA TRP A 196 -17.63 8.04 0.72
C TRP A 196 -17.10 9.13 1.64
N SER A 197 -17.92 9.56 2.61
CA SER A 197 -17.38 10.50 3.58
C SER A 197 -16.21 9.79 4.27
N PHE A 198 -15.25 10.55 4.80
CA PHE A 198 -14.20 9.96 5.64
C PHE A 198 -14.80 9.09 6.76
N GLU A 199 -16.04 9.37 7.19
CA GLU A 199 -16.78 8.54 8.14
C GLU A 199 -17.21 7.19 7.55
N ASP A 200 -17.57 7.08 6.26
CA ASP A 200 -17.92 5.78 5.65
C ASP A 200 -16.67 4.89 5.47
N GLU A 201 -15.51 5.50 5.21
CA GLU A 201 -14.23 4.79 5.12
C GLU A 201 -13.74 4.35 6.52
N LEU A 202 -13.94 5.18 7.54
CA LEU A 202 -13.77 4.83 8.96
C LEU A 202 -14.75 3.75 9.43
N VAL A 203 -16.01 3.81 9.00
CA VAL A 203 -17.03 2.81 9.33
C VAL A 203 -16.60 1.47 8.76
N ARG A 204 -16.24 1.37 7.48
CA ARG A 204 -15.72 0.12 6.89
C ARG A 204 -14.46 -0.40 7.56
N PHE A 205 -13.54 0.48 7.93
CA PHE A 205 -12.34 0.09 8.68
C PHE A 205 -12.69 -0.44 10.08
N ARG A 206 -13.66 0.18 10.76
CA ARG A 206 -14.20 -0.28 12.06
C ARG A 206 -15.02 -1.56 11.96
N THR A 207 -15.82 -1.75 10.90
CA THR A 207 -16.55 -3.01 10.68
C THR A 207 -15.57 -4.15 10.44
N LYS A 208 -14.50 -3.91 9.65
CA LYS A 208 -13.43 -4.88 9.44
C LYS A 208 -12.71 -5.26 10.74
N GLN A 209 -12.41 -4.28 11.60
CA GLN A 209 -11.85 -4.48 12.94
C GLN A 209 -12.81 -5.24 13.89
N ALA A 210 -14.12 -4.97 13.84
CA ALA A 210 -15.11 -5.66 14.67
C ALA A 210 -15.22 -7.16 14.33
N TRP A 211 -15.11 -7.50 13.04
CA TRP A 211 -15.04 -8.89 12.58
C TRP A 211 -13.76 -9.60 13.07
N ASP A 212 -12.63 -8.90 13.12
CA ASP A 212 -11.37 -9.46 13.62
C ASP A 212 -11.34 -9.61 15.16
N LYS A 213 -12.04 -8.73 15.91
CA LYS A 213 -12.16 -8.84 17.38
C LYS A 213 -13.08 -9.97 17.83
N GLN A 214 -14.15 -10.25 17.09
CA GLN A 214 -15.07 -11.36 17.39
C GLN A 214 -14.40 -12.72 17.19
N ALA A 215 -13.30 -12.79 16.42
CA ALA A 215 -12.48 -13.99 16.26
C ALA A 215 -11.49 -14.24 17.41
N VAL A 216 -11.28 -13.27 18.33
CA VAL A 216 -10.23 -13.35 19.38
C VAL A 216 -10.80 -13.40 20.81
N PHE A 217 -12.07 -13.05 21.03
CA PHE A 217 -12.65 -12.95 22.37
C PHE A 217 -13.42 -14.20 22.81
N SER A 218 -12.70 -15.29 23.06
CA SER A 218 -13.19 -16.44 23.84
C SER A 218 -12.22 -16.75 24.97
N GLY A 219 -12.26 -15.96 26.05
CA GLY A 219 -11.54 -16.28 27.27
C GLY A 219 -11.24 -15.09 28.20
N SER A 220 -12.23 -14.65 28.98
CA SER A 220 -12.00 -14.19 30.36
C SER A 220 -13.35 -14.00 31.07
N SER A 221 -13.46 -14.50 32.30
CA SER A 221 -14.68 -14.47 33.12
C SER A 221 -14.58 -13.38 34.18
N ASP A 222 -15.58 -12.49 34.23
CA ASP A 222 -16.07 -11.87 35.47
C ASP A 222 -17.50 -11.38 35.23
N THR A 223 -18.44 -12.03 35.90
CA THR A 223 -19.91 -11.86 35.86
C THR A 223 -20.32 -10.89 36.99
N ASP A 224 -21.37 -10.08 36.96
CA ASP A 224 -22.79 -10.41 36.77
C ASP A 224 -23.64 -9.13 36.49
N ARG A 225 -23.08 -8.14 35.78
CA ARG A 225 -23.83 -6.88 35.48
C ARG A 225 -23.98 -6.53 33.99
N ASP A 226 -23.34 -7.30 33.11
CA ASP A 226 -23.29 -7.04 31.65
C ASP A 226 -24.13 -8.02 30.80
N ASP A 227 -24.81 -8.99 31.41
CA ASP A 227 -25.50 -10.07 30.68
C ASP A 227 -26.64 -9.58 29.76
N ASN A 228 -27.28 -8.45 30.10
CA ASN A 228 -28.40 -7.91 29.31
C ASN A 228 -27.93 -7.06 28.11
N LEU A 229 -26.70 -6.53 28.14
CA LEU A 229 -26.11 -5.80 26.99
C LEU A 229 -25.39 -6.75 26.03
N LEU A 230 -24.80 -7.82 26.55
CA LEU A 230 -24.19 -8.88 25.73
C LEU A 230 -25.23 -9.63 24.89
N GLN A 231 -26.43 -9.87 25.43
CA GLN A 231 -27.49 -10.60 24.73
C GLN A 231 -28.06 -9.81 23.53
N ASN A 232 -28.28 -8.50 23.68
CA ASN A 232 -28.73 -7.64 22.56
C ASN A 232 -27.65 -7.51 21.47
N ASN A 233 -26.38 -7.37 21.85
CA ASN A 233 -25.28 -7.30 20.88
C ASN A 233 -25.09 -8.64 20.13
N GLN A 234 -25.44 -9.76 20.74
CA GLN A 234 -25.36 -11.07 20.11
C GLN A 234 -26.49 -11.28 19.08
N GLU A 235 -27.70 -10.79 19.35
CA GLU A 235 -28.81 -10.82 18.40
C GLU A 235 -28.52 -9.91 17.20
N ASP A 236 -28.03 -8.69 17.42
CA ASP A 236 -27.65 -7.75 16.35
C ASP A 236 -26.52 -8.31 15.47
N ALA A 237 -25.52 -8.98 16.08
CA ALA A 237 -24.45 -9.65 15.33
C ALA A 237 -24.97 -10.83 14.50
N GLN A 238 -25.95 -11.60 15.00
CA GLN A 238 -26.57 -12.69 14.25
C GLN A 238 -27.39 -12.18 13.07
N VAL A 239 -28.13 -11.08 13.26
CA VAL A 239 -28.87 -10.42 12.17
C VAL A 239 -27.93 -9.88 11.10
N ALA A 240 -26.85 -9.21 11.49
CA ALA A 240 -25.84 -8.72 10.55
C ALA A 240 -25.18 -9.86 9.76
N LEU A 241 -24.90 -11.00 10.40
CA LEU A 241 -24.31 -12.17 9.75
C LEU A 241 -25.29 -12.85 8.78
N LEU A 242 -26.59 -12.91 9.13
CA LEU A 242 -27.63 -13.42 8.23
C LEU A 242 -27.80 -12.53 7.00
N LEU A 243 -27.79 -11.21 7.17
CA LEU A 243 -27.86 -10.25 6.06
C LEU A 243 -26.63 -10.36 5.16
N ALA A 244 -25.43 -10.40 5.72
CA ALA A 244 -24.19 -10.56 4.94
C ALA A 244 -24.17 -11.90 4.17
N LYS A 245 -24.70 -12.97 4.77
CA LYS A 245 -24.84 -14.26 4.10
C LYS A 245 -25.84 -14.18 2.95
N GLN A 246 -26.98 -13.52 3.15
CA GLN A 246 -27.97 -13.33 2.10
C GLN A 246 -27.42 -12.50 0.93
N GLU A 247 -26.75 -11.37 1.22
CA GLU A 247 -26.10 -10.54 0.19
C GLU A 247 -25.06 -11.33 -0.61
N ARG A 248 -24.29 -12.20 0.06
CA ARG A 248 -23.33 -13.07 -0.61
C ARG A 248 -24.01 -14.12 -1.49
N GLU A 249 -25.10 -14.74 -1.04
CA GLU A 249 -25.87 -15.70 -1.83
C GLU A 249 -26.52 -15.03 -3.05
N GLU A 250 -27.02 -13.80 -2.90
CA GLU A 250 -27.54 -12.98 -4.01
C GLU A 250 -26.45 -12.61 -5.01
N GLN A 251 -25.27 -12.21 -4.54
CA GLN A 251 -24.13 -11.91 -5.40
C GLN A 251 -23.65 -13.15 -6.17
N GLU A 252 -23.53 -14.31 -5.48
CA GLU A 252 -23.17 -15.57 -6.13
C GLU A 252 -24.22 -16.03 -7.14
N ALA A 253 -25.51 -15.74 -6.91
CA ALA A 253 -26.57 -16.01 -7.87
C ALA A 253 -26.46 -15.13 -9.12
N GLN A 254 -26.17 -13.83 -8.94
CA GLN A 254 -25.94 -12.90 -10.04
C GLN A 254 -24.71 -13.30 -10.88
N ASP A 255 -23.61 -13.69 -10.21
CA ASP A 255 -22.39 -14.13 -10.90
C ASP A 255 -22.63 -15.42 -11.69
N ARG A 256 -23.41 -16.37 -11.16
CA ARG A 256 -23.80 -17.59 -11.88
C ARG A 256 -24.69 -17.27 -13.08
N GLU A 257 -25.63 -16.34 -12.95
CA GLU A 257 -26.48 -15.90 -14.07
C GLU A 257 -25.65 -15.24 -15.17
N LEU A 258 -24.72 -14.36 -14.81
CA LEU A 258 -23.81 -13.72 -15.74
C LEU A 258 -22.92 -14.75 -16.47
N ALA A 259 -22.36 -15.71 -15.74
CA ALA A 259 -21.56 -16.79 -16.31
C ALA A 259 -22.37 -17.66 -17.30
N ALA A 260 -23.62 -18.01 -16.93
CA ALA A 260 -24.52 -18.76 -17.81
C ALA A 260 -24.85 -17.97 -19.09
N ARG A 261 -25.03 -16.64 -18.98
CA ARG A 261 -25.27 -15.78 -20.13
C ARG A 261 -24.06 -15.70 -21.07
N ILE A 262 -22.86 -15.54 -20.52
CA ILE A 262 -21.61 -15.55 -21.30
C ILE A 262 -21.43 -16.89 -22.02
N GLN A 263 -21.71 -18.01 -21.33
CA GLN A 263 -21.62 -19.34 -21.95
C GLN A 263 -22.63 -19.50 -23.10
N ALA A 264 -23.89 -19.07 -22.90
CA ALA A 264 -24.92 -19.14 -23.93
C ALA A 264 -24.57 -18.29 -25.17
N GLU A 265 -24.01 -17.10 -24.96
CA GLU A 265 -23.52 -16.24 -26.05
C GLU A 265 -22.36 -16.89 -26.80
N HIS A 266 -21.42 -17.52 -26.08
CA HIS A 266 -20.31 -18.25 -26.68
C HIS A 266 -20.78 -19.45 -27.52
N GLU A 267 -21.73 -20.24 -27.02
CA GLU A 267 -22.31 -21.37 -27.77
C GLU A 267 -23.07 -20.88 -29.02
N ALA A 268 -23.82 -19.79 -28.93
CA ALA A 268 -24.51 -19.19 -30.07
C ALA A 268 -23.52 -18.72 -31.16
N LEU A 269 -22.36 -18.17 -30.77
CA LEU A 269 -21.30 -17.79 -31.70
C LEU A 269 -20.68 -19.02 -32.38
N LEU A 270 -20.42 -20.10 -31.63
CA LEU A 270 -19.92 -21.35 -32.22
C LEU A 270 -20.90 -21.92 -33.25
N TYR A 271 -22.20 -21.96 -32.95
CA TYR A 271 -23.22 -22.39 -33.92
C TYR A 271 -23.27 -21.51 -35.17
N ARG A 272 -23.03 -20.20 -35.03
CA ARG A 272 -22.98 -19.26 -36.16
C ARG A 272 -21.76 -19.48 -37.06
N LEU A 273 -20.65 -19.92 -36.47
CA LEU A 273 -19.39 -20.18 -37.18
C LEU A 273 -19.30 -21.59 -37.77
N MET A 274 -20.12 -22.55 -37.32
CA MET A 274 -20.11 -23.88 -37.91
C MET A 274 -20.52 -23.83 -39.39
N PRO A 275 -19.72 -24.40 -40.30
CA PRO A 275 -20.04 -24.42 -41.72
C PRO A 275 -21.36 -25.16 -41.91
N ARG A 276 -22.35 -24.47 -42.48
CA ARG A 276 -23.63 -25.10 -42.85
C ARG A 276 -23.31 -26.28 -43.75
N LYS A 277 -23.69 -27.49 -43.31
CA LYS A 277 -23.58 -28.70 -44.14
C LYS A 277 -24.11 -28.35 -45.53
N PRO A 278 -23.34 -28.59 -46.60
CA PRO A 278 -23.82 -28.36 -47.95
C PRO A 278 -25.15 -29.10 -48.08
N ARG A 279 -26.22 -28.37 -48.40
CA ARG A 279 -27.51 -28.97 -48.73
C ARG A 279 -27.20 -30.06 -49.73
N GLN A 280 -27.45 -31.31 -49.35
CA GLN A 280 -27.44 -32.39 -50.32
C GLN A 280 -28.48 -32.00 -51.36
N THR A 281 -28.01 -31.56 -52.52
CA THR A 281 -28.85 -31.33 -53.68
C THR A 281 -29.45 -32.69 -53.99
N GLU A 282 -30.76 -32.80 -53.83
CA GLU A 282 -31.51 -34.00 -54.19
C GLU A 282 -31.08 -34.44 -55.60
N PRO A 283 -30.89 -35.74 -55.84
CA PRO A 283 -30.52 -36.23 -57.16
C PRO A 283 -31.61 -35.81 -58.15
N SER A 284 -31.26 -34.87 -59.01
CA SER A 284 -32.08 -34.42 -60.14
C SER A 284 -32.41 -35.63 -61.02
N THR A 285 -33.61 -36.18 -60.84
CA THR A 285 -34.28 -37.13 -61.73
C THR A 285 -34.67 -36.44 -63.03
N LYS A 286 -33.68 -35.97 -63.80
CA LYS A 286 -33.87 -35.56 -65.19
C LYS A 286 -33.34 -36.65 -66.11
N ALA A 287 -34.30 -37.49 -66.51
CA ALA A 287 -34.51 -38.03 -67.84
C ALA A 287 -33.25 -38.46 -68.63
N ARG A 288 -33.05 -39.78 -68.73
CA ARG A 288 -32.36 -40.38 -69.87
C ARG A 288 -33.35 -41.22 -70.68
N ALA A 289 -34.15 -40.52 -71.47
CA ALA A 289 -34.90 -41.09 -72.58
C ALA A 289 -34.16 -40.76 -73.88
N THR A 290 -33.38 -41.71 -74.40
CA THR A 290 -32.89 -41.72 -75.79
C THR A 290 -32.87 -43.18 -76.23
N MET A 291 -33.97 -43.62 -76.82
CA MET A 291 -34.14 -43.82 -78.27
C MET A 291 -33.37 -45.04 -78.80
N SER A 292 -34.14 -46.12 -78.92
CA SER A 292 -33.95 -47.22 -79.84
C SER A 292 -33.86 -46.70 -81.28
N LEU A 293 -32.77 -46.99 -81.99
CA LEU A 293 -32.73 -46.96 -83.45
C LEU A 293 -31.68 -47.95 -83.98
N LYS A 294 -32.21 -49.07 -84.51
CA LYS A 294 -31.81 -49.83 -85.70
C LYS A 294 -30.32 -49.88 -86.05
N THR A 295 -29.77 -51.09 -86.19
CA THR A 295 -29.66 -51.75 -87.52
C THR A 295 -29.53 -53.25 -87.34
#